data_AF-A0A4R8FFC2-F1
#
_entry.id   AF-A0A4R8FFC2-F1
#
_cell.length_a   1.000
_cell.length_b   1.000
_cell.length_c   1.000
_cell.angle_alpha   90.00
_cell.angle_beta   90.00
_cell.angle_gamma   90.00
#
_symmetry.space_group_name_H-M   'P 1'
#
loop_
_entity.id
_entity.type
_entity.pdbx_description
1 polymer ?
#
loop_
_entity_poly.entity_id
_entity_poly.type
_entity_poly.pdbx_seq_one_letter_code
_entity_poly.pdbx_strand_id
1 'polypeptide(L)'
;MLPDLLSQIPADEQIGTVTADGAYDTHRCHTAIVNRQGTPIIPIRRNGRLWKEDCPAARARNDTLRATRYYGRAFWKRWTGYHARSRIEAKMRCLKAFGEHIMARDPDRQTAEIHIRIALMNRFNALGTAEILRVA
;
A
#
# COMPACT_ATOMS: atom_id res chain seq x y z
N MET A 1 -6.84 -10.74 2.42
CA MET A 1 -6.92 -9.36 1.91
C MET A 1 -5.64 -8.97 1.19
N LEU A 2 -4.53 -8.59 1.84
CA LEU A 2 -3.31 -8.21 1.09
C LEU A 2 -2.78 -9.28 0.10
N PRO A 3 -2.67 -10.56 0.46
CA PRO A 3 -2.24 -11.58 -0.51
C PRO A 3 -3.15 -11.66 -1.74
N ASP A 4 -4.47 -11.53 -1.52
CA ASP A 4 -5.48 -11.59 -2.58
C ASP A 4 -5.46 -10.34 -3.47
N LEU A 5 -4.95 -9.21 -2.96
CA LEU A 5 -4.68 -8.01 -3.75
C LEU A 5 -3.41 -8.19 -4.59
N LEU A 6 -2.34 -8.75 -4.01
CA LEU A 6 -1.10 -8.99 -4.74
C LEU A 6 -1.26 -10.05 -5.86
N SER A 7 -2.19 -10.99 -5.71
CA SER A 7 -2.50 -11.98 -6.75
C SER A 7 -3.25 -11.40 -7.94
N GLN A 8 -3.77 -10.18 -7.86
CA GLN A 8 -4.39 -9.48 -8.99
C GLN A 8 -3.34 -8.88 -9.93
N ILE A 9 -2.11 -8.72 -9.46
CA ILE A 9 -0.98 -8.22 -10.26
C ILE A 9 -0.34 -9.44 -10.96
N PRO A 10 -0.16 -9.41 -12.30
CA PRO A 10 0.50 -10.48 -13.05
C PRO A 10 1.83 -10.92 -12.42
N ALA A 11 2.11 -12.22 -12.43
CA ALA A 11 3.27 -12.78 -11.73
C ALA A 11 4.62 -12.27 -12.28
N ASP A 12 4.65 -11.97 -13.57
CA ASP A 12 5.78 -11.38 -14.31
C ASP A 12 5.97 -9.88 -14.03
N GLU A 13 4.93 -9.19 -13.55
CA GLU A 13 5.05 -7.80 -13.15
C GLU A 13 5.80 -7.69 -11.82
N GLN A 14 6.92 -6.95 -11.84
CA GLN A 14 7.81 -6.80 -10.69
C GLN A 14 7.23 -5.78 -9.70
N ILE A 15 7.09 -6.21 -8.45
CA ILE A 15 6.67 -5.34 -7.35
C ILE A 15 7.92 -4.83 -6.62
N GLY A 16 8.22 -3.53 -6.74
CA GLY A 16 9.37 -2.94 -6.05
C GLY A 16 9.15 -2.83 -4.54
N THR A 17 8.15 -2.06 -4.12
CA THR A 17 7.85 -1.83 -2.70
C THR A 17 6.35 -1.94 -2.43
N VAL A 18 5.99 -2.39 -1.24
CA VAL A 18 4.59 -2.44 -0.76
C VAL A 18 4.50 -1.62 0.52
N THR A 19 3.83 -0.48 0.44
CA THR A 19 3.64 0.42 1.59
C THR A 19 2.25 0.24 2.19
N ALA A 20 2.17 -0.07 3.47
CA ALA A 20 0.90 -0.31 4.17
C ALA A 20 0.94 0.24 5.62
N ASP A 21 -0.20 0.31 6.30
CA ASP A 21 -0.21 0.66 7.74
C ASP A 21 0.17 -0.53 8.62
N GLY A 22 0.38 -0.24 9.90
CA GLY A 22 0.75 -1.24 10.90
C GLY A 22 -0.34 -2.26 11.23
N ALA A 23 -1.53 -2.24 10.61
CA ALA A 23 -2.45 -3.38 10.66
C ALA A 23 -1.97 -4.53 9.76
N TYR A 24 -1.17 -4.23 8.74
CA TYR A 24 -0.53 -5.22 7.85
C TYR A 24 0.80 -5.77 8.40
N ASP A 25 1.23 -5.38 9.63
CA ASP A 25 2.40 -5.97 10.31
C ASP A 25 2.09 -7.38 10.82
N THR A 26 1.86 -8.31 9.89
CA THR A 26 1.52 -9.71 10.14
C THR A 26 2.41 -10.61 9.31
N HIS A 27 2.67 -11.82 9.81
CA HIS A 27 3.53 -12.78 9.13
C HIS A 27 3.03 -13.06 7.69
N ARG A 28 1.72 -13.29 7.53
CA ARG A 28 1.08 -13.54 6.23
C ARG A 28 1.31 -12.41 5.22
N CYS A 29 1.25 -11.15 5.66
CA CYS A 29 1.45 -10.00 4.77
C CYS A 29 2.91 -9.87 4.34
N HIS A 30 3.85 -9.96 5.30
CA HIS A 30 5.28 -9.90 4.98
C HIS A 30 5.70 -11.05 4.08
N THR A 31 5.23 -12.27 4.34
CA THR A 31 5.48 -13.43 3.47
C THR A 31 4.95 -13.21 2.06
N ALA A 32 3.72 -12.71 1.89
CA ALA A 32 3.16 -12.47 0.56
C ALA A 32 3.95 -11.41 -0.23
N ILE A 33 4.43 -10.35 0.43
CA ILE A 33 5.26 -9.31 -0.19
C ILE A 33 6.62 -9.89 -0.61
N VAL A 34 7.29 -10.60 0.29
CA VAL A 34 8.61 -11.19 0.03
C VAL A 34 8.55 -12.27 -1.05
N ASN A 35 7.48 -13.06 -1.12
CA ASN A 35 7.28 -14.05 -2.18
C ASN A 35 7.16 -13.41 -3.57
N ARG A 36 6.70 -12.15 -3.64
CA ARG A 36 6.68 -11.34 -4.87
C ARG A 36 7.97 -10.52 -5.06
N GLN A 37 9.01 -10.82 -4.28
CA GLN A 37 10.30 -10.11 -4.24
C GLN A 37 10.18 -8.61 -3.93
N GLY A 38 9.07 -8.19 -3.34
CA GLY A 38 8.83 -6.81 -2.95
C GLY A 38 9.45 -6.46 -1.60
N THR A 39 9.71 -5.18 -1.39
CA THR A 39 10.15 -4.65 -0.08
C THR A 39 8.96 -4.16 0.74
N PRO A 40 8.70 -4.71 1.93
CA PRO A 40 7.62 -4.24 2.80
C PRO A 40 8.01 -2.94 3.52
N ILE A 41 7.28 -1.86 3.27
CA ILE A 41 7.38 -0.59 3.99
C ILE A 41 6.16 -0.48 4.91
N ILE A 42 6.24 -1.18 6.04
CA ILE A 42 5.14 -1.29 7.01
C ILE A 42 5.63 -0.81 8.38
N PRO A 43 4.99 0.21 8.99
CA PRO A 43 5.43 0.73 10.26
C PRO A 43 5.11 -0.27 11.36
N ILE A 44 6.14 -0.62 12.13
CA ILE A 44 5.98 -1.53 13.26
C ILE A 44 5.44 -0.75 14.47
N ARG A 45 4.50 -1.36 15.19
CA ARG A 45 3.89 -0.77 16.39
C ARG A 45 4.96 -0.53 17.47
N ARG A 46 4.76 0.48 18.34
CA ARG A 46 5.72 0.84 19.41
C ARG A 46 6.10 -0.36 20.29
N ASN A 47 5.14 -1.25 20.56
CA ASN A 47 5.32 -2.44 21.40
C ASN A 47 5.67 -3.69 20.57
N GLY A 48 6.04 -3.53 19.30
CA GLY A 48 6.44 -4.63 18.43
C GLY A 48 7.65 -5.37 19.00
N ARG A 49 7.54 -6.69 19.10
CA ARG A 49 8.63 -7.60 19.52
C ARG A 49 9.22 -8.28 18.29
N LEU A 50 10.47 -8.71 18.41
CA LEU A 50 11.11 -9.52 17.36
C LEU A 50 10.29 -10.80 17.16
N TRP A 51 10.11 -11.20 15.89
CA TRP A 51 9.65 -12.53 15.56
C TRP A 51 10.81 -13.52 15.61
N LYS A 52 10.50 -14.81 15.72
CA LYS A 52 11.49 -15.86 15.49
C LYS A 52 11.99 -15.75 14.06
N GLU A 53 13.30 -15.75 13.85
CA GLU A 53 13.91 -15.53 12.52
C GLU A 53 13.99 -16.81 11.67
N ASP A 54 12.89 -17.56 11.63
CA ASP A 54 12.79 -18.83 10.89
C ASP A 54 12.55 -18.65 9.38
N CYS A 55 12.15 -17.45 8.93
CA CYS A 55 11.91 -17.17 7.53
C CYS A 55 12.42 -15.80 7.07
N PRO A 56 12.59 -15.57 5.75
CA PRO A 56 13.04 -14.29 5.20
C PRO A 56 12.13 -13.11 5.58
N ALA A 57 10.82 -13.32 5.61
CA ALA A 57 9.85 -12.30 6.02
C ALA A 57 10.06 -11.84 7.47
N ALA A 58 10.34 -12.76 8.39
CA ALA A 58 10.62 -12.43 9.78
C ALA A 58 11.94 -11.66 9.92
N ARG A 59 12.98 -12.04 9.17
CA ARG A 59 14.26 -11.32 9.16
C ARG A 59 14.09 -9.88 8.67
N ALA A 60 13.50 -9.67 7.49
CA ALA A 60 13.29 -8.34 6.92
C ALA A 60 12.46 -7.42 7.84
N ARG A 61 11.42 -7.98 8.47
CA ARG A 61 10.60 -7.26 9.45
C ARG A 61 11.38 -6.92 10.72
N ASN A 62 12.17 -7.86 11.25
CA ASN A 62 13.01 -7.63 12.43
C ASN A 62 14.08 -6.58 12.19
N ASP A 63 14.68 -6.53 11.01
CA ASP A 63 15.66 -5.50 10.64
C ASP A 63 15.02 -4.12 10.59
N THR A 64 13.79 -4.03 10.06
CA THR A 64 12.97 -2.81 10.14
C THR A 64 12.73 -2.38 11.59
N LEU A 65 12.45 -3.32 12.50
CA LEU A 65 12.25 -3.03 13.92
C LEU A 65 13.54 -2.53 14.58
N ARG A 66 14.67 -3.18 14.31
CA ARG A 66 16.00 -2.78 14.80
C ARG A 66 16.34 -1.37 14.33
N ALA A 67 16.20 -1.11 13.03
CA ALA A 67 16.45 0.20 12.43
C ALA A 67 15.54 1.28 13.03
N THR A 68 14.25 0.99 13.20
CA THR A 68 13.28 1.92 13.81
C THR A 68 13.62 2.25 15.26
N ARG A 69 14.13 1.27 16.03
CA ARG A 69 14.56 1.47 17.43
C ARG A 69 15.87 2.25 17.54
N TYR A 70 16.82 1.99 16.64
CA TYR A 70 18.14 2.60 16.66
C TYR A 70 18.13 4.04 16.12
N TYR A 71 17.57 4.25 14.92
CA TYR A 71 17.56 5.57 14.26
C TYR A 71 16.33 6.41 14.59
N GLY A 72 15.31 5.80 15.22
CA GLY A 72 14.04 6.44 15.51
C GLY A 72 13.03 6.38 14.36
N ARG A 73 11.75 6.37 14.72
CA ARG A 73 10.64 6.19 13.77
C ARG A 73 10.49 7.33 12.76
N ALA A 74 10.77 8.57 13.17
CA ALA A 74 10.66 9.73 12.27
C ALA A 74 11.68 9.63 11.14
N PHE A 75 12.93 9.29 11.47
CA PHE A 75 14.00 9.06 10.50
C PHE A 75 13.64 7.91 9.56
N TRP A 76 13.22 6.77 10.09
CA TRP A 76 12.84 5.60 9.28
C TRP A 76 11.75 5.94 8.26
N LYS A 77 10.71 6.70 8.65
CA LYS A 77 9.63 7.11 7.73
C LYS A 77 10.12 7.99 6.58
N ARG A 78 11.08 8.89 6.86
CA ARG A 78 11.69 9.75 5.84
C ARG A 78 12.57 8.95 4.89
N TRP A 79 13.41 8.09 5.44
CA TRP A 79 14.35 7.26 4.67
C TRP A 79 13.65 6.25 3.77
N THR A 80 12.60 5.59 4.26
CA THR A 80 11.83 4.61 3.48
C THR A 80 10.81 5.22 2.53
N GLY A 81 10.59 6.54 2.58
CA GLY A 81 9.54 7.17 1.78
C GLY A 81 8.12 6.80 2.21
N TYR A 82 7.91 6.33 3.45
CA TYR A 82 6.60 5.93 3.99
C TYR A 82 5.51 7.01 3.81
N HIS A 83 5.90 8.29 3.72
CA HIS A 83 4.98 9.39 3.44
C HIS A 83 4.23 9.24 2.12
N ALA A 84 4.70 8.44 1.16
CA ALA A 84 3.97 8.09 -0.06
C ALA A 84 2.60 7.46 0.23
N ARG A 85 2.41 6.85 1.41
CA ARG A 85 1.09 6.35 1.85
C ARG A 85 0.02 7.43 1.83
N SER A 86 0.31 8.69 2.17
CA SER A 86 -0.72 9.74 2.19
C SER A 86 -1.37 10.00 0.82
N ARG A 87 -0.69 9.61 -0.27
CA ARG A 87 -1.24 9.68 -1.63
C ARG A 87 -2.50 8.82 -1.79
N ILE A 88 -2.61 7.69 -1.08
CA ILE A 88 -3.83 6.87 -1.14
C ILE A 88 -4.98 7.56 -0.42
N GLU A 89 -4.72 8.28 0.67
CA GLU A 89 -5.75 9.04 1.39
C GLU A 89 -6.28 10.19 0.52
N ALA A 90 -5.40 10.88 -0.20
CA ALA A 90 -5.79 11.85 -1.21
C ALA A 90 -6.63 11.21 -2.33
N LYS A 91 -6.26 10.01 -2.79
CA LYS A 91 -7.03 9.27 -3.80
C LYS A 91 -8.41 8.86 -3.31
N MET A 92 -8.51 8.41 -2.06
CA MET A 92 -9.78 8.08 -1.42
C MET A 92 -10.67 9.31 -1.27
N ARG A 93 -10.10 10.50 -1.00
CA ARG A 93 -10.86 11.76 -1.02
C ARG A 93 -11.46 12.04 -2.40
N CYS A 94 -10.70 11.83 -3.48
CA CYS A 94 -11.23 11.96 -4.85
C CYS A 94 -12.38 10.97 -5.12
N LEU A 95 -12.26 9.73 -4.65
CA LEU A 95 -13.33 8.74 -4.80
C LEU A 95 -14.63 9.18 -4.10
N LYS A 96 -14.51 9.79 -2.90
CA LYS A 96 -15.66 10.33 -2.15
C LYS A 96 -16.29 11.57 -2.77
N ALA A 97 -15.57 12.29 -3.63
CA ALA A 97 -16.14 13.43 -4.36
C ALA A 97 -17.28 13.01 -5.32
N PHE A 98 -17.33 11.73 -5.72
CA PHE A 98 -18.44 11.16 -6.50
C PHE A 98 -19.66 10.77 -5.64
N GLY A 99 -19.61 11.00 -4.33
CA GLY A 99 -20.67 10.73 -3.37
C GLY A 99 -20.11 10.23 -2.04
N GLU A 100 -20.50 10.85 -0.93
CA GLU A 100 -20.02 10.49 0.42
C GLU A 100 -20.38 9.06 0.85
N HIS A 101 -21.52 8.56 0.38
CA HIS A 101 -22.05 7.24 0.70
C HIS A 101 -22.26 6.39 -0.55
N ILE A 102 -22.24 5.07 -0.36
CA ILE A 102 -22.66 4.10 -1.38
C ILE A 102 -24.19 4.02 -1.30
N MET A 103 -24.87 4.24 -2.43
CA MET A 103 -26.33 4.34 -2.47
C MET A 103 -27.00 2.98 -2.61
N ALA A 104 -26.34 2.04 -3.28
CA ALA A 104 -26.83 0.67 -3.40
C ALA A 104 -26.93 -0.02 -2.03
N ARG A 105 -28.05 -0.73 -1.80
CA ARG A 105 -28.25 -1.55 -0.59
C ARG A 105 -27.83 -3.01 -0.77
N ASP A 106 -27.75 -3.45 -2.02
CA ASP A 106 -27.36 -4.80 -2.40
C ASP A 106 -25.82 -4.88 -2.61
N PRO A 107 -25.11 -5.86 -2.02
CA PRO A 107 -23.64 -5.92 -2.08
C PRO A 107 -23.03 -5.95 -3.49
N ASP A 108 -23.67 -6.65 -4.43
CA ASP A 108 -23.18 -6.73 -5.81
C ASP A 108 -23.33 -5.38 -6.50
N ARG A 109 -24.46 -4.71 -6.26
CA ARG A 109 -24.68 -3.33 -6.74
C ARG A 109 -23.76 -2.32 -6.07
N GLN A 110 -23.39 -2.50 -4.81
CA GLN A 110 -22.38 -1.66 -4.13
C GLN A 110 -21.00 -1.80 -4.80
N THR A 111 -20.62 -3.03 -5.15
CA THR A 111 -19.37 -3.32 -5.85
C THR A 111 -19.36 -2.66 -7.23
N ALA A 112 -20.44 -2.79 -8.00
CA ALA A 112 -20.59 -2.14 -9.30
C ALA A 112 -20.51 -0.60 -9.17
N GLU A 113 -21.17 -0.01 -8.18
CA GLU A 113 -21.13 1.43 -7.91
C GLU A 113 -19.69 1.91 -7.63
N ILE A 114 -18.93 1.18 -6.81
CA ILE A 114 -17.51 1.48 -6.54
C ILE A 114 -16.68 1.37 -7.82
N HIS A 115 -16.84 0.30 -8.61
CA HIS A 115 -16.09 0.11 -9.85
C HIS A 115 -16.34 1.24 -10.86
N ILE A 116 -17.59 1.69 -11.01
CA ILE A 116 -17.94 2.82 -11.88
C ILE A 116 -17.23 4.09 -11.40
N ARG A 117 -17.26 4.39 -10.09
CA ARG A 117 -16.57 5.57 -9.53
C ARG A 117 -15.06 5.50 -9.75
N ILE A 118 -14.44 4.32 -9.60
CA ILE A 118 -13.02 4.12 -9.88
C ILE A 118 -12.72 4.34 -11.36
N ALA A 119 -13.54 3.81 -12.27
CA ALA A 119 -13.38 3.99 -13.71
C ALA A 119 -13.45 5.46 -14.12
N LEU A 120 -14.43 6.21 -13.60
CA LEU A 120 -14.56 7.66 -13.81
C LEU A 120 -13.35 8.41 -13.28
N MET A 121 -12.93 8.11 -12.04
CA MET A 121 -11.74 8.72 -11.45
C MET A 121 -10.48 8.46 -12.31
N ASN A 122 -10.29 7.23 -12.79
CA ASN A 122 -9.15 6.87 -13.64
C ASN A 122 -9.19 7.62 -14.97
N ARG A 123 -10.37 7.74 -15.59
CA ARG A 123 -10.56 8.50 -16.83
C ARG A 123 -10.24 9.99 -16.64
N PHE A 124 -10.67 10.60 -15.53
CA PHE A 124 -10.34 11.99 -15.23
C PHE A 124 -8.84 12.21 -15.01
N ASN A 125 -8.12 11.30 -14.35
CA ASN A 125 -6.66 11.46 -14.24
C ASN A 125 -6.00 11.39 -15.62
N ALA A 126 -6.41 10.45 -16.47
CA ALA A 126 -5.85 10.31 -17.82
C ALA A 126 -6.08 11.58 -18.65
N LEU A 127 -7.25 12.20 -18.57
CA LEU A 127 -7.58 13.44 -19.29
C LEU A 127 -6.93 14.69 -18.68
N GLY A 128 -6.73 14.72 -17.36
CA GLY A 128 -6.19 15.87 -16.63
C GLY A 128 -4.66 15.85 -16.46
N THR A 129 -3.97 14.81 -16.91
CA THR A 129 -2.51 14.74 -16.82
C THR A 129 -1.90 15.55 -17.96
N ALA A 130 -1.24 16.67 -17.63
CA ALA A 130 -0.50 17.44 -18.61
C ALA A 130 0.73 16.66 -19.11
N GLU A 131 0.97 16.69 -20.42
CA GLU A 131 2.21 16.17 -21.01
C GLU A 131 3.33 17.19 -20.79
N ILE A 132 4.24 16.89 -19.85
CA ILE A 132 5.41 17.72 -19.61
C ILE A 132 6.57 17.19 -20.46
N LEU A 133 6.83 17.85 -21.58
CA LEU A 133 7.99 17.59 -22.43
C LEU A 133 9.15 18.48 -21.97
N ARG A 134 10.26 17.85 -21.57
CA ARG A 134 11.52 18.57 -21.31
C ARG A 134 12.19 18.85 -22.66
N VAL A 135 12.21 20.11 -23.07
CA VAL A 135 12.92 20.56 -24.28
C VAL A 135 14.39 20.83 -23.91
N ALA A 136 15.31 20.41 -24.78
CA ALA A 136 16.76 20.57 -24.64
C ALA A 136 17.21 22.01 -24.85
#